data_AF-H3C256-F1
#
_entry.id   AF-H3C256-F1
#
_cell.length_a   1.000
_cell.length_b   1.000
_cell.length_c   1.000
_cell.angle_alpha   90.00
_cell.angle_beta   90.00
_cell.angle_gamma   90.00
#
_symmetry.space_group_name_H-M   'P 1'
#
loop_
_entity.id
_entity.type
_entity.pdbx_description
1 polymer ?
#
loop_
_entity_poly.entity_id
_entity_poly.type
_entity_poly.pdbx_seq_one_letter_code
_entity_poly.pdbx_strand_id
1 'polypeptide(L)'
;MSHVGELLPERVARERLRRRQRAEAERRERVFNDKVRTIGIDKEALDVQIIEKKKAEDAAEKEQKAHDAETLQTSRVLTLLHRRQEKEKRAMEKAVVSYRHECQRPRERDLGDPEPGHGPTVLPGLTGEDLQCETRRQKQKDQLRRWLTQQQAQRTAQRRQQELEDQLHDLRRAEMDNKALELQSVEVRTRAAAAVATKEHNLAATAAPAGRAANPPAPSANAKMEEKRQQRRTEGLAEASPSRVGVPGLREERSASPERLQQVLQFQKRQVEEKQRREVEVRREEERHDRLRLDSARAALLLERQQARLSQQLRRRLDRTNVQLAQEQRQQSVNRRSAVERGSVEDGFFSQFNTCSR
;
A
#
# COMPACT_ATOMS: atom_id res chain seq x y z
N MET A 1 32.13 61.11 -40.28
CA MET A 1 30.98 60.18 -40.31
C MET A 1 31.04 59.28 -39.09
N SER A 2 30.56 59.71 -37.92
CA SER A 2 30.74 58.93 -36.67
C SER A 2 29.63 59.13 -35.62
N HIS A 3 28.36 59.31 -36.01
CA HIS A 3 27.28 59.57 -35.04
C HIS A 3 26.03 58.66 -35.17
N VAL A 4 26.09 57.58 -35.96
CA VAL A 4 24.90 56.72 -36.18
C VAL A 4 24.90 55.46 -35.28
N GLY A 5 26.05 55.09 -34.69
CA GLY A 5 26.19 53.87 -33.87
C GLY A 5 25.74 53.98 -32.41
N GLU A 6 25.69 55.18 -31.83
CA GLU A 6 25.40 55.38 -30.39
C GLU A 6 23.88 55.42 -30.06
N LEU A 7 23.01 55.56 -31.06
CA LEU A 7 21.56 55.75 -30.86
C LEU A 7 20.77 54.45 -30.59
N LEU A 8 21.28 53.29 -31.02
CA LEU A 8 20.66 51.98 -30.78
C LEU A 8 20.77 51.51 -29.31
N PRO A 9 21.95 51.57 -28.66
CA PRO A 9 22.06 51.22 -27.24
C PRO A 9 21.27 52.18 -26.33
N GLU A 10 21.20 53.47 -26.66
CA GLU A 10 20.36 54.42 -25.92
C GLU A 10 18.85 54.12 -26.03
N ARG A 11 18.35 53.74 -27.20
CA ARG A 11 16.93 53.39 -27.38
C ARG A 11 16.55 52.14 -26.58
N VAL A 12 17.39 51.11 -26.61
CA VAL A 12 17.21 49.88 -25.82
C VAL A 12 17.28 50.20 -24.32
N ALA A 13 18.20 51.08 -23.90
CA ALA A 13 18.29 51.53 -22.51
C ALA A 13 17.03 52.29 -22.06
N ARG A 14 16.48 53.18 -22.91
CA ARG A 14 15.23 53.91 -22.64
C ARG A 14 14.01 52.98 -22.55
N GLU A 15 13.92 51.96 -23.40
CA GLU A 15 12.84 50.98 -23.31
C GLU A 15 12.93 50.11 -22.04
N ARG A 16 14.13 49.70 -21.65
CA ARG A 16 14.36 48.99 -20.38
C ARG A 16 13.98 49.86 -19.18
N LEU A 17 14.30 51.15 -19.22
CA LEU A 17 13.93 52.12 -18.20
C LEU A 17 12.41 52.27 -18.10
N ARG A 18 11.72 52.40 -19.25
CA ARG A 18 10.25 52.47 -19.31
C ARG A 18 9.56 51.21 -18.79
N ARG A 19 10.09 50.02 -19.11
CA ARG A 19 9.58 48.75 -18.56
C ARG A 19 9.75 48.67 -17.04
N ARG A 20 10.90 49.10 -16.53
CA ARG A 20 11.14 49.19 -15.08
C ARG A 20 10.17 50.16 -14.41
N GLN A 21 9.98 51.36 -14.97
CA GLN A 21 9.04 52.34 -14.42
C GLN A 21 7.60 51.82 -14.41
N ARG A 22 7.17 51.12 -15.46
CA ARG A 22 5.83 50.49 -15.51
C ARG A 22 5.69 49.38 -14.47
N ALA A 23 6.66 48.46 -14.38
CA ALA A 23 6.64 47.40 -13.38
C ALA A 23 6.69 47.95 -11.94
N GLU A 24 7.42 49.05 -11.73
CA GLU A 24 7.49 49.72 -10.43
C GLU A 24 6.19 50.45 -10.09
N ALA A 25 5.52 51.06 -11.07
CA ALA A 25 4.19 51.66 -10.89
C ALA A 25 3.14 50.59 -10.51
N GLU A 26 3.09 49.48 -11.25
CA GLU A 26 2.20 48.35 -10.93
C GLU A 26 2.50 47.73 -9.56
N ARG A 27 3.78 47.62 -9.20
CA ARG A 27 4.20 47.16 -7.86
C ARG A 27 3.77 48.16 -6.79
N ARG A 28 3.92 49.46 -7.04
CA ARG A 28 3.55 50.52 -6.11
C ARG A 28 2.05 50.49 -5.84
N GLU A 29 1.22 50.34 -6.87
CA GLU A 29 -0.23 50.19 -6.70
C GLU A 29 -0.59 48.97 -5.83
N ARG A 30 0.08 47.83 -6.01
CA ARG A 30 -0.14 46.63 -5.17
C ARG A 30 0.32 46.81 -3.72
N VAL A 31 1.45 47.49 -3.50
CA VAL A 31 2.04 47.69 -2.17
C VAL A 31 1.27 48.74 -1.36
N PHE A 32 0.76 49.78 -2.02
CA PHE A 32 0.01 50.86 -1.37
C PHE A 32 -1.48 50.54 -1.17
N ASN A 33 -2.02 49.55 -1.89
CA ASN A 33 -3.39 49.07 -1.65
C ASN A 33 -3.42 48.05 -0.51
N ASP A 34 -3.81 48.50 0.68
CA ASP A 34 -3.81 47.68 1.91
C ASP A 34 -4.69 46.43 1.82
N LYS A 35 -5.77 46.46 1.03
CA LYS A 35 -6.64 45.28 0.81
C LYS A 35 -5.96 44.20 -0.04
N VAL A 36 -5.23 44.60 -1.08
CA VAL A 36 -4.45 43.69 -1.92
C VAL A 36 -3.25 43.15 -1.14
N ARG A 37 -2.62 43.98 -0.30
CA ARG A 37 -1.51 43.57 0.56
C ARG A 37 -1.91 42.56 1.64
N THR A 38 -3.11 42.70 2.19
CA THR A 38 -3.58 41.87 3.31
C THR A 38 -4.21 40.55 2.84
N ILE A 39 -4.93 40.54 1.71
CA ILE A 39 -5.69 39.37 1.25
C ILE A 39 -5.26 38.91 -0.15
N GLY A 40 -5.13 39.83 -1.12
CA GLY A 40 -4.49 39.60 -2.43
C GLY A 40 -4.74 38.24 -3.08
N ILE A 41 -6.00 37.93 -3.43
CA ILE A 41 -6.38 36.65 -4.07
C ILE A 41 -6.84 36.91 -5.50
N ASP A 42 -6.26 36.18 -6.45
CA ASP A 42 -6.74 36.10 -7.83
C ASP A 42 -7.86 35.06 -7.93
N LYS A 43 -9.11 35.55 -7.90
CA LYS A 43 -10.30 34.68 -7.90
C LYS A 43 -10.48 33.96 -9.22
N GLU A 44 -10.23 34.65 -10.33
CA GLU A 44 -10.42 34.09 -11.67
C GLU A 44 -9.44 32.95 -11.92
N ALA A 45 -8.17 33.11 -11.51
CA ALA A 45 -7.18 32.04 -11.60
C ALA A 45 -7.55 30.83 -10.72
N LEU A 46 -8.07 31.06 -9.49
CA LEU A 46 -8.52 29.97 -8.62
C LEU A 46 -9.74 29.25 -9.17
N ASP A 47 -10.70 29.97 -9.74
CA ASP A 47 -11.90 29.39 -10.35
C ASP A 47 -11.51 28.50 -11.55
N VAL A 48 -10.56 28.93 -12.38
CA VAL A 48 -9.99 28.11 -13.45
C VAL A 48 -9.31 26.85 -12.90
N GLN A 49 -8.49 26.96 -11.85
CA GLN A 49 -7.84 25.80 -11.22
C GLN A 49 -8.85 24.81 -10.64
N ILE A 50 -9.94 25.29 -10.04
CA ILE A 50 -11.01 24.44 -9.51
C ILE A 50 -11.72 23.70 -10.65
N ILE A 51 -11.99 24.38 -11.77
CA ILE A 51 -12.59 23.77 -12.96
C ILE A 51 -11.66 22.71 -13.55
N GLU A 52 -10.36 23.00 -13.68
CA GLU A 52 -9.36 22.03 -14.16
C GLU A 52 -9.28 20.81 -13.24
N LYS A 53 -9.25 21.03 -11.92
CA LYS A 53 -9.20 19.94 -10.93
C LYS A 53 -10.45 19.06 -11.03
N LYS A 54 -11.64 19.65 -11.13
CA LYS A 54 -12.89 18.89 -11.32
C LYS A 54 -12.89 18.09 -12.62
N LYS A 55 -12.42 18.68 -13.72
CA LYS A 55 -12.28 17.96 -15.00
C LYS A 55 -11.32 16.77 -14.90
N ALA A 56 -10.21 16.94 -14.16
CA ALA A 56 -9.26 15.85 -13.93
C ALA A 56 -9.87 14.74 -13.05
N GLU A 57 -10.60 15.10 -12.00
CA GLU A 57 -11.35 14.14 -11.17
C GLU A 57 -12.41 13.38 -11.99
N ASP A 58 -13.21 14.07 -12.80
CA ASP A 58 -14.20 13.46 -13.68
C ASP A 58 -13.57 12.54 -14.74
N ALA A 59 -12.40 12.90 -15.27
CA ALA A 59 -11.66 12.07 -16.22
C ALA A 59 -11.14 10.78 -15.54
N ALA A 60 -10.55 10.91 -14.35
CA ALA A 60 -10.09 9.76 -13.56
C ALA A 60 -11.25 8.83 -13.19
N GLU A 61 -12.41 9.38 -12.82
CA GLU A 61 -13.60 8.58 -12.51
C GLU A 61 -14.11 7.81 -13.76
N LYS A 62 -14.07 8.43 -14.94
CA LYS A 62 -14.42 7.76 -16.21
C LYS A 62 -13.44 6.63 -16.55
N GLU A 63 -12.14 6.86 -16.35
CA GLU A 63 -11.11 5.84 -16.56
C GLU A 63 -11.30 4.65 -15.61
N GLN A 64 -11.56 4.92 -14.32
CA GLN A 64 -11.88 3.88 -13.33
C GLN A 64 -13.13 3.09 -13.73
N LYS A 65 -14.23 3.77 -14.11
CA LYS A 65 -15.45 3.11 -14.59
C LYS A 65 -15.20 2.24 -15.81
N ALA A 66 -14.35 2.68 -16.75
CA ALA A 66 -13.99 1.90 -17.92
C ALA A 66 -13.16 0.65 -17.55
N HIS A 67 -12.18 0.80 -16.67
CA HIS A 67 -11.36 -0.30 -16.16
C HIS A 67 -12.20 -1.33 -15.39
N ASP A 68 -13.14 -0.88 -14.55
CA ASP A 68 -14.05 -1.75 -13.82
C ASP A 68 -14.95 -2.53 -14.77
N ALA A 69 -15.47 -1.87 -15.81
CA ALA A 69 -16.27 -2.53 -16.84
C ALA A 69 -15.46 -3.61 -17.59
N GLU A 70 -14.21 -3.33 -17.96
CA GLU A 70 -13.32 -4.30 -18.61
C GLU A 70 -13.00 -5.48 -17.68
N THR A 71 -12.77 -5.21 -16.40
CA THR A 71 -12.52 -6.25 -15.38
C THR A 71 -13.72 -7.19 -15.26
N LEU A 72 -14.94 -6.64 -15.24
CA LEU A 72 -16.17 -7.44 -15.21
C LEU A 72 -16.36 -8.28 -16.47
N GLN A 73 -16.05 -7.74 -17.64
CA GLN A 73 -16.09 -8.51 -18.90
C GLN A 73 -15.08 -9.66 -18.88
N THR A 74 -13.84 -9.37 -18.48
CA THR A 74 -12.78 -10.36 -18.38
C THR A 74 -13.14 -11.48 -17.40
N SER A 75 -13.68 -11.12 -16.23
CA SER A 75 -14.15 -12.09 -15.23
C SER A 75 -15.24 -13.03 -15.78
N ARG A 76 -16.20 -12.49 -16.55
CA ARG A 76 -17.24 -13.30 -17.22
C ARG A 76 -16.63 -14.27 -18.24
N VAL A 77 -15.69 -13.80 -19.06
CA VAL A 77 -15.00 -14.65 -20.04
C VAL A 77 -14.22 -15.77 -19.35
N LEU A 78 -13.47 -15.46 -18.29
CA LEU A 78 -12.73 -16.43 -17.50
C LEU A 78 -13.65 -17.51 -16.90
N THR A 79 -14.81 -17.11 -16.38
CA THR A 79 -15.81 -18.03 -15.83
C THR A 79 -16.34 -19.00 -16.89
N LEU A 80 -16.59 -18.51 -18.11
CA LEU A 80 -17.03 -19.35 -19.23
C LEU A 80 -15.94 -20.33 -19.68
N LEU A 81 -14.69 -19.85 -19.81
CA LEU A 81 -13.55 -20.70 -20.16
C LEU A 81 -13.31 -21.78 -19.10
N HIS A 82 -13.41 -21.42 -17.82
CA HIS A 82 -13.26 -22.37 -16.73
C HIS A 82 -14.32 -23.47 -16.79
N ARG A 83 -15.61 -23.11 -16.97
CA ARG A 83 -16.69 -24.10 -17.13
C ARG A 83 -16.48 -25.01 -18.34
N ARG A 84 -15.95 -24.48 -19.45
CA ARG A 84 -15.62 -25.29 -20.64
C ARG A 84 -14.52 -26.30 -20.31
N GLN A 85 -13.44 -25.85 -19.69
CA GLN A 85 -12.33 -26.69 -19.26
C GLN A 85 -12.78 -27.80 -18.31
N GLU A 86 -13.67 -27.48 -17.35
CA GLU A 86 -14.24 -28.49 -16.45
C GLU A 86 -15.06 -29.54 -17.21
N LYS A 87 -15.86 -29.13 -18.20
CA LYS A 87 -16.62 -30.07 -19.04
C LYS A 87 -15.71 -30.98 -19.85
N GLU A 88 -14.66 -30.43 -20.45
CA GLU A 88 -13.65 -31.20 -21.19
C GLU A 88 -12.93 -32.18 -20.28
N LYS A 89 -12.55 -31.76 -19.07
CA LYS A 89 -11.95 -32.63 -18.05
C LYS A 89 -12.89 -33.78 -17.67
N ARG A 90 -14.16 -33.49 -17.37
CA ARG A 90 -15.17 -34.52 -17.05
C ARG A 90 -15.40 -35.47 -18.23
N ALA A 91 -15.38 -34.97 -19.46
CA ALA A 91 -15.52 -35.80 -20.65
C ALA A 91 -14.32 -36.74 -20.83
N MET A 92 -13.09 -36.24 -20.63
CA MET A 92 -11.88 -37.07 -20.63
C MET A 92 -11.92 -38.14 -19.54
N GLU A 93 -12.30 -37.78 -18.31
CA GLU A 93 -12.44 -38.74 -17.21
C GLU A 93 -13.45 -39.84 -17.53
N LYS A 94 -14.61 -39.47 -18.09
CA LYS A 94 -15.61 -40.44 -18.56
C LYS A 94 -15.06 -41.34 -19.66
N ALA A 95 -14.38 -40.79 -20.66
CA ALA A 95 -13.78 -41.57 -21.74
C ALA A 95 -12.75 -42.58 -21.21
N VAL A 96 -11.92 -42.18 -20.23
CA VAL A 96 -10.98 -43.09 -19.56
C VAL A 96 -11.73 -44.21 -18.84
N VAL A 97 -12.81 -43.91 -18.11
CA VAL A 97 -13.61 -44.93 -17.42
C VAL A 97 -14.27 -45.89 -18.40
N SER A 98 -14.89 -45.39 -19.48
CA SER A 98 -15.48 -46.21 -20.54
C SER A 98 -14.42 -47.11 -21.18
N TYR A 99 -13.25 -46.57 -21.52
CA TYR A 99 -12.14 -47.35 -22.08
C TYR A 99 -11.66 -48.45 -21.12
N ARG A 100 -11.55 -48.17 -19.81
CA ARG A 100 -11.24 -49.19 -18.81
C ARG A 100 -12.31 -50.28 -18.77
N HIS A 101 -13.58 -49.90 -18.83
CA HIS A 101 -14.69 -50.84 -18.80
C HIS A 101 -14.80 -51.70 -20.06
N GLU A 102 -14.42 -51.19 -21.23
CA GLU A 102 -14.48 -51.90 -22.51
C GLU A 102 -13.23 -52.74 -22.76
N CYS A 103 -12.05 -52.16 -22.54
CA CYS A 103 -10.77 -52.76 -22.95
C CYS A 103 -9.97 -53.38 -21.80
N GLN A 104 -10.25 -53.01 -20.55
CA GLN A 104 -9.57 -53.53 -19.35
C GLN A 104 -10.47 -54.41 -18.50
N ARG A 105 -11.44 -55.11 -19.13
CA ARG A 105 -12.09 -56.25 -18.47
C ARG A 105 -11.04 -57.34 -18.24
N PRO A 106 -11.06 -58.03 -17.09
CA PRO A 106 -10.21 -59.20 -16.88
C PRO A 106 -10.46 -60.19 -18.02
N ARG A 107 -9.44 -60.45 -18.85
CA ARG A 107 -9.47 -61.51 -19.85
C ARG A 107 -9.29 -62.84 -19.12
N GLU A 108 -10.39 -63.39 -18.59
CA GLU A 108 -10.53 -64.76 -18.06
C GLU A 108 -11.94 -64.90 -17.44
N ARG A 109 -12.99 -64.81 -18.27
CA ARG A 109 -14.37 -65.11 -17.85
C ARG A 109 -15.05 -66.16 -18.72
N ASP A 110 -14.27 -67.03 -19.34
CA ASP A 110 -14.77 -68.22 -20.06
C ASP A 110 -14.15 -69.54 -19.55
N LEU A 111 -13.52 -69.57 -18.36
CA LEU A 111 -12.95 -70.80 -17.78
C LEU A 111 -13.48 -71.11 -16.38
N GLY A 112 -14.77 -70.87 -16.12
CA GLY A 112 -15.32 -71.13 -14.80
C GLY A 112 -16.84 -71.17 -14.76
N ASP A 113 -17.46 -72.04 -15.56
CA ASP A 113 -18.66 -72.72 -15.08
C ASP A 113 -18.18 -73.97 -14.32
N PRO A 114 -18.27 -74.01 -12.98
CA PRO A 114 -17.98 -75.22 -12.24
C PRO A 114 -19.18 -76.17 -12.37
N GLU A 115 -19.07 -77.14 -13.29
CA GLU A 115 -19.77 -78.41 -13.16
C GLU A 115 -19.44 -79.02 -11.78
N PRO A 116 -20.44 -79.47 -11.00
CA PRO A 116 -20.23 -80.00 -9.67
C PRO A 116 -19.66 -81.41 -9.75
N GLY A 117 -18.33 -81.53 -9.89
CA GLY A 117 -17.67 -82.82 -10.04
C GLY A 117 -16.20 -82.82 -9.64
N HIS A 118 -15.95 -83.18 -8.37
CA HIS A 118 -14.77 -83.88 -7.83
C HIS A 118 -13.35 -83.58 -8.38
N GLY A 119 -12.50 -83.02 -7.52
CA GLY A 119 -11.03 -83.11 -7.66
C GLY A 119 -10.25 -82.30 -6.62
N PRO A 120 -9.23 -82.84 -5.92
CA PRO A 120 -8.75 -82.30 -4.64
C PRO A 120 -7.51 -81.42 -4.78
N THR A 121 -7.63 -80.08 -4.82
CA THR A 121 -6.51 -79.19 -4.48
C THR A 121 -6.99 -77.76 -4.14
N VAL A 122 -7.74 -77.59 -3.05
CA VAL A 122 -7.85 -76.26 -2.44
C VAL A 122 -6.69 -76.14 -1.46
N LEU A 123 -5.65 -75.38 -1.82
CA LEU A 123 -4.66 -74.93 -0.85
C LEU A 123 -5.41 -74.07 0.19
N PRO A 124 -5.51 -74.51 1.46
CA PRO A 124 -6.25 -73.75 2.46
C PRO A 124 -5.46 -72.49 2.82
N GLY A 125 -6.06 -71.33 2.61
CA GLY A 125 -5.58 -70.05 3.15
C GLY A 125 -4.38 -69.46 2.42
N LEU A 126 -4.63 -68.82 1.27
CA LEU A 126 -3.70 -67.82 0.75
C LEU A 126 -3.68 -66.63 1.72
N THR A 127 -2.53 -66.37 2.33
CA THR A 127 -2.33 -65.35 3.39
C THR A 127 -2.64 -63.91 2.95
N GLY A 128 -2.94 -63.68 1.66
CA GLY A 128 -3.32 -62.39 1.10
C GLY A 128 -4.82 -62.11 1.02
N GLU A 129 -5.69 -63.10 1.27
CA GLU A 129 -7.14 -62.92 1.19
C GLU A 129 -7.70 -62.27 2.46
N ASP A 130 -8.03 -60.98 2.38
CA ASP A 130 -8.67 -60.26 3.48
C ASP A 130 -10.20 -60.50 3.49
N LEU A 131 -10.61 -61.54 4.20
CA LEU A 131 -12.02 -61.86 4.47
C LEU A 131 -12.75 -60.73 5.21
N GLN A 132 -12.03 -59.77 5.80
CA GLN A 132 -12.57 -58.63 6.55
C GLN A 132 -12.40 -57.30 5.82
N CYS A 133 -12.15 -57.31 4.51
CA CYS A 133 -11.90 -56.11 3.70
C CYS A 133 -13.04 -55.08 3.81
N GLU A 134 -14.29 -55.54 3.86
CA GLU A 134 -15.47 -54.69 4.04
C GLU A 134 -15.50 -54.02 5.41
N THR A 135 -15.25 -54.78 6.47
CA THR A 135 -15.15 -54.27 7.85
C THR A 135 -14.01 -53.26 7.98
N ARG A 136 -12.85 -53.54 7.37
CA ARG A 136 -11.69 -52.63 7.31
C ARG A 136 -12.05 -51.33 6.61
N ARG A 137 -12.69 -51.43 5.43
CA ARG A 137 -13.13 -50.28 4.63
C ARG A 137 -14.13 -49.41 5.39
N GLN A 138 -15.07 -50.03 6.12
CA GLN A 138 -16.03 -49.30 6.93
C GLN A 138 -15.33 -48.54 8.08
N LYS A 139 -14.41 -49.18 8.80
CA LYS A 139 -13.61 -48.53 9.84
C LYS A 139 -12.78 -47.37 9.30
N GLN A 140 -12.18 -47.51 8.12
CA GLN A 140 -11.43 -46.44 7.45
C GLN A 140 -12.33 -45.26 7.06
N LYS A 141 -13.53 -45.52 6.56
CA LYS A 141 -14.52 -44.47 6.26
C LYS A 141 -14.93 -43.72 7.53
N ASP A 142 -15.17 -44.44 8.63
CA ASP A 142 -15.55 -43.83 9.90
C ASP A 142 -14.41 -43.00 10.50
N GLN A 143 -13.17 -43.47 10.40
CA GLN A 143 -11.98 -42.71 10.80
C GLN A 143 -11.85 -41.42 9.98
N LEU A 144 -11.95 -41.51 8.65
CA LEU A 144 -11.87 -40.36 7.76
C LEU A 144 -12.98 -39.35 8.05
N ARG A 145 -14.21 -39.83 8.29
CA ARG A 145 -15.34 -38.97 8.67
C ARG A 145 -15.07 -38.23 9.97
N ARG A 146 -14.57 -38.92 11.00
CA ARG A 146 -14.23 -38.29 12.29
C ARG A 146 -13.14 -37.22 12.13
N TRP A 147 -12.09 -37.50 11.37
CA TRP A 147 -11.02 -36.53 11.11
C TRP A 147 -11.52 -35.30 10.35
N LEU A 148 -12.33 -35.49 9.31
CA LEU A 148 -12.90 -34.36 8.56
C LEU A 148 -13.81 -33.49 9.44
N THR A 149 -14.66 -34.12 10.26
CA THR A 149 -15.50 -33.38 11.21
C THR A 149 -14.66 -32.60 12.21
N GLN A 150 -13.60 -33.20 12.76
CA GLN A 150 -12.70 -32.53 13.69
C GLN A 150 -11.98 -31.35 13.03
N GLN A 151 -11.47 -31.54 11.81
CA GLN A 151 -10.78 -30.49 11.07
C GLN A 151 -11.72 -29.32 10.73
N GLN A 152 -12.96 -29.63 10.33
CA GLN A 152 -13.99 -28.60 10.10
C GLN A 152 -14.30 -27.83 11.38
N ALA A 153 -14.51 -28.53 12.50
CA ALA A 153 -14.78 -27.89 13.80
C ALA A 153 -13.62 -26.97 14.22
N GLN A 154 -12.37 -27.44 14.12
CA GLN A 154 -11.18 -26.63 14.42
C GLN A 154 -11.10 -25.39 13.53
N ARG A 155 -11.31 -25.54 12.22
CA ARG A 155 -11.29 -24.41 11.29
C ARG A 155 -12.40 -23.39 11.58
N THR A 156 -13.60 -23.85 11.93
CA THR A 156 -14.69 -22.95 12.31
C THR A 156 -14.42 -22.23 13.64
N ALA A 157 -13.80 -22.91 14.61
CA ALA A 157 -13.41 -22.29 15.87
C ALA A 157 -12.33 -21.22 15.67
N GLN A 158 -11.31 -21.50 14.86
CA GLN A 158 -10.28 -20.53 14.50
C GLN A 158 -10.85 -19.29 13.80
N ARG A 159 -11.79 -19.48 12.85
CA ARG A 159 -12.47 -18.35 12.20
C ARG A 159 -13.24 -17.49 13.18
N ARG A 160 -13.99 -18.12 14.11
CA ARG A 160 -14.70 -17.37 15.17
C ARG A 160 -13.74 -16.61 16.09
N GLN A 161 -12.59 -17.19 16.42
CA GLN A 161 -11.56 -16.48 17.21
C GLN A 161 -11.02 -15.27 16.46
N GLN A 162 -10.70 -15.42 15.17
CA GLN A 162 -10.27 -14.31 14.31
C GLN A 162 -11.33 -13.21 14.23
N GLU A 163 -12.60 -13.57 14.00
CA GLU A 163 -13.71 -12.61 13.96
C GLU A 163 -13.85 -11.83 15.28
N LEU A 164 -13.66 -12.48 16.43
CA LEU A 164 -13.68 -11.82 17.74
C LEU A 164 -12.47 -10.90 17.94
N GLU A 165 -11.27 -11.32 17.52
CA GLU A 165 -10.06 -10.51 17.57
C GLU A 165 -10.17 -9.26 16.68
N ASP A 166 -10.73 -9.41 15.48
CA ASP A 166 -11.00 -8.31 14.55
C ASP A 166 -11.99 -7.32 15.15
N GLN A 167 -13.11 -7.81 15.73
CA GLN A 167 -14.08 -6.96 16.43
C GLN A 167 -13.46 -6.19 17.60
N LEU A 168 -12.62 -6.84 18.41
CA LEU A 168 -11.92 -6.19 19.50
C LEU A 168 -10.92 -5.14 19.00
N HIS A 169 -10.25 -5.40 17.89
CA HIS A 169 -9.34 -4.45 17.25
C HIS A 169 -10.11 -3.22 16.73
N ASP A 170 -11.25 -3.42 16.09
CA ASP A 170 -12.11 -2.34 15.59
C ASP A 170 -12.67 -1.47 16.72
N LEU A 171 -13.11 -2.09 17.81
CA LEU A 171 -13.54 -1.37 19.02
C LEU A 171 -12.40 -0.52 19.59
N ARG A 172 -11.20 -1.08 19.72
CA ARG A 172 -10.02 -0.33 20.21
C ARG A 172 -9.66 0.83 19.29
N ARG A 173 -9.77 0.66 17.97
CA ARG A 173 -9.57 1.76 17.02
C ARG A 173 -10.58 2.88 17.23
N ALA A 174 -11.87 2.55 17.31
CA ALA A 174 -12.92 3.53 17.55
C ALA A 174 -12.73 4.26 18.88
N GLU A 175 -12.31 3.57 19.95
CA GLU A 175 -11.97 4.20 21.23
C GLU A 175 -10.81 5.19 21.13
N MET A 176 -9.77 4.85 20.36
CA MET A 176 -8.62 5.75 20.15
C MET A 176 -9.01 6.97 19.33
N ASP A 177 -9.83 6.81 18.30
CA ASP A 177 -10.35 7.91 17.49
C ASP A 177 -11.22 8.86 18.33
N ASN A 178 -12.10 8.31 19.18
CA ASN A 178 -12.91 9.10 20.11
C ASN A 178 -12.04 9.89 21.10
N LYS A 179 -11.02 9.26 21.68
CA LYS A 179 -10.05 9.96 22.56
C LYS A 179 -9.30 11.06 21.82
N ALA A 180 -8.93 10.84 20.56
CA ALA A 180 -8.28 11.85 19.73
C ALA A 180 -9.20 13.07 19.50
N LEU A 181 -10.49 12.83 19.21
CA LEU A 181 -11.50 13.88 19.06
C LEU A 181 -11.72 14.66 20.38
N GLU A 182 -11.78 13.97 21.51
CA GLU A 182 -11.89 14.60 22.83
C GLU A 182 -10.71 15.52 23.10
N LEU A 183 -9.48 15.02 22.90
CA LEU A 183 -8.25 15.82 23.07
C LEU A 183 -8.22 17.03 22.14
N GLN A 184 -8.62 16.87 20.88
CA GLN A 184 -8.71 17.97 19.92
C GLN A 184 -9.74 19.02 20.39
N SER A 185 -10.89 18.60 20.91
CA SER A 185 -11.92 19.51 21.43
C SER A 185 -11.41 20.33 22.62
N VAL A 186 -10.65 19.70 23.52
CA VAL A 186 -10.04 20.36 24.68
C VAL A 186 -8.94 21.32 24.22
N GLU A 187 -8.12 20.93 23.25
CA GLU A 187 -7.09 21.80 22.67
C GLU A 187 -7.71 23.05 22.02
N VAL A 188 -8.77 22.89 21.22
CA VAL A 188 -9.48 24.02 20.61
C VAL A 188 -10.06 24.96 21.68
N ARG A 189 -10.67 24.41 22.73
CA ARG A 189 -11.21 25.21 23.85
C ARG A 189 -10.12 25.97 24.60
N THR A 190 -8.99 25.32 24.89
CA THR A 190 -7.88 25.97 25.59
C THR A 190 -7.23 27.06 24.73
N ARG A 191 -7.06 26.83 23.42
CA ARG A 191 -6.60 27.87 22.47
C ARG A 191 -7.57 29.04 22.41
N ALA A 192 -8.88 28.78 22.35
CA ALA A 192 -9.89 29.82 22.35
C ALA A 192 -9.85 30.64 23.66
N ALA A 193 -9.76 29.97 24.82
CA ALA A 193 -9.65 30.64 26.12
C ALA A 193 -8.38 31.50 26.22
N ALA A 194 -7.24 30.99 25.73
CA ALA A 194 -5.99 31.75 25.67
C ALA A 194 -6.09 32.97 24.75
N ALA A 195 -6.79 32.86 23.61
CA ALA A 195 -7.06 33.97 22.70
C ALA A 195 -7.96 35.04 23.34
N VAL A 196 -8.98 34.62 24.11
CA VAL A 196 -9.84 35.56 24.86
C VAL A 196 -9.03 36.26 25.95
N ALA A 197 -8.26 35.52 26.75
CA ALA A 197 -7.43 36.10 27.82
C ALA A 197 -6.39 37.08 27.29
N THR A 198 -5.74 36.78 26.16
CA THR A 198 -4.81 37.70 25.49
C THR A 198 -5.52 38.94 24.95
N LYS A 199 -6.73 38.81 24.37
CA LYS A 199 -7.55 39.95 23.96
C LYS A 199 -7.92 40.85 25.14
N GLU A 200 -8.39 40.27 26.24
CA GLU A 200 -8.74 41.02 27.46
C GLU A 200 -7.53 41.74 28.06
N HIS A 201 -6.37 41.08 28.11
CA HIS A 201 -5.12 41.70 28.54
C HIS A 201 -4.74 42.89 27.65
N ASN A 202 -4.82 42.74 26.33
CA ASN A 202 -4.54 43.83 25.39
C ASN A 202 -5.52 45.01 25.55
N LEU A 203 -6.81 44.74 25.81
CA LEU A 203 -7.80 45.77 26.10
C LEU A 203 -7.51 46.50 27.42
N ALA A 204 -7.13 45.76 28.47
CA ALA A 204 -6.75 46.35 29.75
C ALA A 204 -5.48 47.21 29.63
N ALA A 205 -4.47 46.72 28.90
CA ALA A 205 -3.21 47.43 28.65
C ALA A 205 -3.41 48.71 27.85
N THR A 206 -4.37 48.74 26.92
CA THR A 206 -4.71 49.95 26.13
C THR A 206 -5.58 50.94 26.90
N ALA A 207 -6.41 50.49 27.85
CA ALA A 207 -7.20 51.36 28.72
C ALA A 207 -6.39 52.02 29.85
N ALA A 208 -5.34 51.36 30.37
CA ALA A 208 -4.48 51.88 31.43
C ALA A 208 -3.83 53.26 31.16
N PRO A 209 -3.29 53.57 29.95
CA PRO A 209 -2.76 54.90 29.66
C PRO A 209 -3.85 55.97 29.48
N ALA A 210 -5.10 55.61 29.15
CA ALA A 210 -6.20 56.57 29.02
C ALA A 210 -6.61 57.19 30.37
N GLY A 211 -6.59 56.40 31.46
CA GLY A 211 -6.80 56.90 32.82
C GLY A 211 -5.61 57.73 33.36
N ARG A 212 -4.39 57.45 32.89
CA ARG A 212 -3.17 58.20 33.24
C ARG A 212 -3.04 59.53 32.48
N ALA A 213 -3.54 59.60 31.25
CA ALA A 213 -3.58 60.83 30.45
C ALA A 213 -4.66 61.82 30.93
N ALA A 214 -5.73 61.33 31.59
CA ALA A 214 -6.80 62.17 32.13
C ALA A 214 -6.41 62.97 33.40
N ASN A 215 -5.32 62.58 34.09
CA ASN A 215 -4.76 63.30 35.24
C ASN A 215 -3.25 63.50 35.04
N PRO A 216 -2.80 64.54 34.31
CA PRO A 216 -1.39 64.87 34.25
C PRO A 216 -0.92 65.27 35.67
N PRO A 217 0.15 64.66 36.21
CA PRO A 217 0.70 65.08 37.49
C PRO A 217 1.21 66.52 37.35
N ALA A 218 0.67 67.43 38.17
CA ALA A 218 1.22 68.78 38.30
C ALA A 218 2.72 68.70 38.63
N PRO A 219 3.58 69.56 38.05
CA PRO A 219 5.01 69.54 38.30
C PRO A 219 5.27 69.92 39.77
N SER A 220 5.36 68.91 40.63
CA SER A 220 5.63 69.08 42.06
C SER A 220 7.10 69.40 42.28
N ALA A 221 7.35 70.51 42.97
CA ALA A 221 8.67 70.95 43.41
C ALA A 221 9.43 69.90 44.27
N ASN A 222 8.76 68.83 44.72
CA ASN A 222 9.37 67.72 45.46
C ASN A 222 10.28 66.83 44.59
N ALA A 223 10.11 66.78 43.25
CA ALA A 223 10.92 65.90 42.41
C ALA A 223 12.42 66.26 42.44
N LYS A 224 12.77 67.55 42.52
CA LYS A 224 14.16 68.03 42.63
C LYS A 224 14.76 67.80 44.02
N MET A 225 13.92 67.73 45.06
CA MET A 225 14.38 67.49 46.44
C MET A 225 14.64 65.99 46.68
N GLU A 226 13.82 65.12 46.09
CA GLU A 226 13.97 63.67 46.16
C GLU A 226 15.22 63.18 45.42
N GLU A 227 15.57 63.78 44.28
CA GLU A 227 16.78 63.48 43.50
C GLU A 227 18.07 63.81 44.30
N LYS A 228 18.09 64.96 44.98
CA LYS A 228 19.20 65.38 45.86
C LYS A 228 19.34 64.49 47.11
N ARG A 229 18.24 63.87 47.54
CA ARG A 229 18.18 62.98 48.70
C ARG A 229 18.56 61.53 48.34
N GLN A 230 18.31 61.11 47.10
CA GLN A 230 18.72 59.81 46.57
C GLN A 230 20.23 59.76 46.25
N GLN A 231 20.81 60.84 45.72
CA GLN A 231 22.28 60.95 45.53
C GLN A 231 23.07 60.81 46.84
N ARG A 232 22.51 61.25 47.98
CA ARG A 232 23.13 61.09 49.31
C ARG A 232 22.96 59.71 49.93
N ARG A 233 22.03 58.88 49.41
CA ARG A 233 21.77 57.52 49.91
C ARG A 233 22.60 56.45 49.20
N THR A 234 23.19 56.76 48.03
CA THR A 234 23.96 55.79 47.24
C THR A 234 25.44 55.64 47.65
N GLU A 235 25.94 56.44 48.59
CA GLU A 235 27.34 56.38 49.06
C GLU A 235 27.53 55.63 50.40
N GLY A 236 26.49 55.09 51.00
CA GLY A 236 26.58 54.47 52.32
C GLY A 236 25.72 53.22 52.46
N LEU A 237 26.43 52.09 52.59
CA LEU A 237 26.00 50.86 53.25
C LEU A 237 25.21 49.83 52.42
N ALA A 238 25.85 48.67 52.42
CA ALA A 238 25.39 47.36 52.01
C ALA A 238 24.31 46.78 52.97
N GLU A 239 23.83 45.61 52.58
CA GLU A 239 23.16 44.56 53.37
C GLU A 239 21.64 44.64 53.56
N ALA A 240 21.08 43.41 53.54
CA ALA A 240 19.74 42.97 53.92
C ALA A 240 18.57 43.18 52.93
N SER A 241 18.29 42.10 52.20
CA SER A 241 16.96 41.69 51.74
C SER A 241 15.91 41.72 52.86
N PRO A 242 14.63 41.89 52.50
CA PRO A 242 13.62 41.05 53.12
C PRO A 242 12.82 40.27 52.08
N SER A 243 12.74 38.98 52.37
CA SER A 243 11.79 38.02 51.85
C SER A 243 10.39 38.62 51.68
N ARG A 244 9.80 38.47 50.49
CA ARG A 244 8.36 38.47 50.30
C ARG A 244 8.02 37.40 49.28
N VAL A 245 7.43 36.32 49.78
CA VAL A 245 6.78 35.27 49.01
C VAL A 245 5.72 35.94 48.11
N GLY A 246 6.06 36.07 46.83
CA GLY A 246 5.21 36.64 45.79
C GLY A 246 5.09 35.64 44.66
N VAL A 247 3.87 35.16 44.45
CA VAL A 247 3.46 34.27 43.36
C VAL A 247 3.98 34.82 42.02
N PRO A 248 4.59 33.98 41.14
CA PRO A 248 5.15 34.48 39.88
C PRO A 248 4.01 34.83 38.92
N GLY A 249 3.85 36.11 38.60
CA GLY A 249 2.83 36.49 37.61
C GLY A 249 2.81 37.92 37.12
N LEU A 250 3.15 38.92 37.93
CA LEU A 250 2.91 40.31 37.51
C LEU A 250 4.05 41.25 37.92
N ARG A 251 4.94 41.48 36.95
CA ARG A 251 5.70 42.72 36.87
C ARG A 251 5.80 43.13 35.40
N GLU A 252 5.19 44.26 35.09
CA GLU A 252 5.35 44.96 33.81
C GLU A 252 6.81 45.31 33.57
N GLU A 253 7.12 45.36 32.28
CA GLU A 253 8.42 45.38 31.65
C GLU A 253 9.43 46.36 32.26
N ARG A 254 10.34 45.80 33.05
CA ARG A 254 11.75 46.14 32.82
C ARG A 254 12.26 45.09 31.86
N SER A 255 12.91 45.55 30.79
CA SER A 255 13.62 44.76 29.77
C SER A 255 13.98 43.39 30.32
N ALA A 256 13.45 42.34 29.67
CA ALA A 256 13.56 40.96 30.12
C ALA A 256 14.92 40.73 30.80
N SER A 257 14.89 40.33 32.08
CA SER A 257 16.10 40.08 32.86
C SER A 257 17.11 39.34 31.96
N PRO A 258 18.38 39.77 31.88
CA PRO A 258 19.35 39.19 30.95
C PRO A 258 19.42 37.66 31.07
N GLU A 259 19.16 37.11 32.26
CA GLU A 259 19.04 35.68 32.52
C GLU A 259 17.86 35.00 31.80
N ARG A 260 16.69 35.64 31.68
CA ARG A 260 15.53 35.09 30.95
C ARG A 260 15.74 35.09 29.44
N LEU A 261 16.36 36.14 28.90
CA LEU A 261 16.75 36.17 27.48
C LEU A 261 17.79 35.08 27.18
N GLN A 262 18.73 34.88 28.09
CA GLN A 262 19.73 33.82 27.97
C GLN A 262 19.09 32.43 28.03
N GLN A 263 18.07 32.21 28.86
CA GLN A 263 17.30 30.95 28.89
C GLN A 263 16.53 30.70 27.59
N VAL A 264 15.90 31.72 27.00
CA VAL A 264 15.22 31.60 25.69
C VAL A 264 16.21 31.27 24.58
N LEU A 265 17.37 31.92 24.55
CA LEU A 265 18.42 31.62 23.58
C LEU A 265 18.97 30.19 23.75
N GLN A 266 19.14 29.72 24.98
CA GLN A 266 19.52 28.33 25.26
C GLN A 266 18.45 27.34 24.80
N PHE A 267 17.17 27.67 25.00
CA PHE A 267 16.06 26.83 24.55
C PHE A 267 15.97 26.76 23.02
N GLN A 268 16.14 27.88 22.33
CA GLN A 268 16.20 27.92 20.87
C GLN A 268 17.38 27.11 20.33
N LYS A 269 18.55 27.19 20.97
CA LYS A 269 19.71 26.34 20.62
C LYS A 269 19.38 24.85 20.77
N ARG A 270 18.74 24.46 21.87
CA ARG A 270 18.29 23.07 22.09
C ARG A 270 17.29 22.61 21.03
N GLN A 271 16.35 23.47 20.62
CA GLN A 271 15.40 23.15 19.55
C GLN A 271 16.09 22.93 18.20
N VAL A 272 17.10 23.75 17.88
CA VAL A 272 17.89 23.58 16.66
C VAL A 272 18.68 22.26 16.70
N GLU A 273 19.33 21.96 17.82
CA GLU A 273 20.06 20.69 18.02
C GLU A 273 19.13 19.48 17.96
N GLU A 274 17.94 19.55 18.56
CA GLU A 274 16.95 18.47 18.53
C GLU A 274 16.42 18.24 17.11
N LYS A 275 16.15 19.31 16.36
CA LYS A 275 15.75 19.21 14.95
C LYS A 275 16.85 18.56 14.10
N GLN A 276 18.11 18.94 14.30
CA GLN A 276 19.25 18.33 13.61
C GLN A 276 19.38 16.83 13.94
N ARG A 277 19.18 16.43 15.21
CA ARG A 277 19.18 15.01 15.60
C ARG A 277 18.09 14.23 14.89
N ARG A 278 16.86 14.76 14.85
CA ARG A 278 15.75 14.14 14.13
C ARG A 278 16.02 14.02 12.64
N GLU A 279 16.58 15.04 11.99
CA GLU A 279 16.95 14.97 10.58
C GLU A 279 18.01 13.88 10.29
N VAL A 280 18.98 13.70 11.19
CA VAL A 280 19.97 12.62 11.08
C VAL A 280 19.35 11.25 11.30
N GLU A 281 18.40 11.12 12.23
CA GLU A 281 17.66 9.86 12.45
C GLU A 281 16.82 9.48 11.24
N VAL A 282 16.06 10.43 10.68
CA VAL A 282 15.27 10.21 9.45
C VAL A 282 16.17 9.78 8.30
N ARG A 283 17.31 10.45 8.09
CA ARG A 283 18.27 10.05 7.05
C ARG A 283 18.81 8.63 7.26
N ARG A 284 19.11 8.25 8.49
CA ARG A 284 19.55 6.88 8.82
C ARG A 284 18.46 5.85 8.56
N GLU A 285 17.20 6.19 8.82
CA GLU A 285 16.06 5.34 8.50
C GLU A 285 15.87 5.22 6.99
N GLU A 286 15.94 6.32 6.24
CA GLU A 286 15.88 6.32 4.77
C GLU A 286 16.98 5.43 4.18
N GLU A 287 18.23 5.58 4.63
CA GLU A 287 19.35 4.73 4.20
C GLU A 287 19.11 3.24 4.49
N ARG A 288 18.49 2.90 5.63
CA ARG A 288 18.13 1.52 5.96
C ARG A 288 17.05 1.00 5.02
N HIS A 289 16.03 1.79 4.74
CA HIS A 289 14.98 1.43 3.80
C HIS A 289 15.54 1.23 2.39
N ASP A 290 16.44 2.09 1.95
CA ASP A 290 17.07 1.97 0.63
C ASP A 290 17.94 0.72 0.51
N ARG A 291 18.69 0.36 1.57
CA ARG A 291 19.43 -0.92 1.59
C ARG A 291 18.49 -2.13 1.47
N LEU A 292 17.40 -2.15 2.24
CA LEU A 292 16.40 -3.22 2.16
C LEU A 292 15.75 -3.31 0.77
N ARG A 293 15.44 -2.17 0.16
CA ARG A 293 14.92 -2.10 -1.22
C ARG A 293 15.91 -2.65 -2.25
N LEU A 294 17.19 -2.31 -2.12
CA LEU A 294 18.22 -2.83 -3.01
C LEU A 294 18.43 -4.34 -2.83
N ASP A 295 18.45 -4.83 -1.60
CA ASP A 295 18.65 -6.25 -1.31
C ASP A 295 17.45 -7.10 -1.77
N SER A 296 16.23 -6.63 -1.54
CA SER A 296 15.02 -7.26 -2.06
C SER A 296 14.98 -7.28 -3.59
N ALA A 297 15.35 -6.19 -4.26
CA ALA A 297 15.45 -6.14 -5.72
C ALA A 297 16.49 -7.14 -6.26
N ARG A 298 17.66 -7.25 -5.60
CA ARG A 298 18.69 -8.24 -5.94
C ARG A 298 18.19 -9.67 -5.77
N ALA A 299 17.51 -9.97 -4.66
CA ALA A 299 16.93 -11.28 -4.41
C ALA A 299 15.88 -11.66 -5.48
N ALA A 300 15.01 -10.72 -5.86
CA ALA A 300 14.01 -10.92 -6.90
C ALA A 300 14.67 -11.27 -8.26
N LEU A 301 15.72 -10.52 -8.66
CA LEU A 301 16.45 -10.80 -9.90
C LEU A 301 17.13 -12.18 -9.90
N LEU A 302 17.65 -12.63 -8.75
CA LEU A 302 18.24 -13.97 -8.63
C LEU A 302 17.17 -15.07 -8.79
N LEU A 303 15.99 -14.88 -8.18
CA LEU A 303 14.87 -15.80 -8.33
C LEU A 303 14.36 -15.87 -9.77
N GLU A 304 14.23 -14.73 -10.44
CA GLU A 304 13.82 -14.66 -11.85
C GLU A 304 14.82 -15.41 -12.74
N ARG A 305 16.13 -15.21 -12.53
CA ARG A 305 17.18 -15.96 -13.25
C ARG A 305 17.10 -17.47 -12.99
N GLN A 306 16.82 -17.88 -11.75
CA GLN A 306 16.65 -19.29 -11.43
C GLN A 306 15.43 -19.87 -12.15
N GLN A 307 14.30 -19.16 -12.13
CA GLN A 307 13.08 -19.56 -12.82
C GLN A 307 13.28 -19.65 -14.34
N ALA A 308 14.02 -18.71 -14.93
CA ALA A 308 14.36 -18.74 -16.35
C ALA A 308 15.21 -19.97 -16.71
N ARG A 309 16.20 -20.31 -15.89
CA ARG A 309 17.02 -21.53 -16.08
C ARG A 309 16.18 -22.80 -16.01
N LEU A 310 15.30 -22.91 -15.01
CA LEU A 310 14.39 -24.07 -14.87
C LEU A 310 13.43 -24.16 -16.06
N SER A 311 12.86 -23.04 -16.48
CA SER A 311 11.97 -22.98 -17.65
C SER A 311 12.69 -23.41 -18.93
N GLN A 312 13.95 -22.98 -19.12
CA GLN A 312 14.76 -23.40 -20.25
C GLN A 312 15.06 -24.90 -20.21
N GLN A 313 15.37 -25.46 -19.04
CA GLN A 313 15.57 -26.90 -18.88
C GLN A 313 14.29 -27.69 -19.19
N LEU A 314 13.13 -27.23 -18.74
CA LEU A 314 11.84 -27.85 -19.04
C LEU A 314 11.54 -27.81 -20.53
N ARG A 315 11.75 -26.66 -21.20
CA ARG A 315 11.59 -26.54 -22.66
C ARG A 315 12.49 -27.52 -23.41
N ARG A 316 13.78 -27.58 -23.05
CA ARG A 316 14.72 -28.55 -23.67
C ARG A 316 14.29 -30.00 -23.46
N ARG A 317 13.71 -30.34 -22.30
CA ARG A 317 13.16 -31.69 -22.05
C ARG A 317 11.95 -31.96 -22.94
N LEU A 318 11.02 -31.02 -23.03
CA LEU A 318 9.84 -31.12 -23.91
C LEU A 318 10.23 -31.25 -25.38
N ASP A 319 11.21 -30.47 -25.83
CA ASP A 319 11.71 -30.54 -27.21
C ASP A 319 12.29 -31.93 -27.51
N ARG A 320 13.08 -32.49 -26.59
CA ARG A 320 13.61 -33.85 -26.72
C ARG A 320 12.50 -34.91 -26.80
N THR A 321 11.51 -34.83 -25.92
CA THR A 321 10.38 -35.78 -25.93
C THR A 321 9.55 -35.64 -27.20
N ASN A 322 9.35 -34.41 -27.68
CA ASN A 322 8.61 -34.16 -28.92
C ASN A 322 9.35 -34.70 -30.15
N VAL A 323 10.68 -34.58 -30.18
CA VAL A 323 11.52 -35.18 -31.24
C VAL A 323 11.41 -36.70 -31.22
N GLN A 324 11.52 -37.33 -30.03
CA GLN A 324 11.36 -38.78 -29.88
C GLN A 324 9.98 -39.25 -30.35
N LEU A 325 8.92 -38.59 -29.88
CA LEU A 325 7.55 -38.89 -30.27
C LEU A 325 7.34 -38.75 -31.78
N ALA A 326 7.89 -37.69 -32.39
CA ALA A 326 7.80 -37.49 -33.84
C ALA A 326 8.55 -38.57 -34.63
N GLN A 327 9.70 -39.06 -34.13
CA GLN A 327 10.43 -40.17 -34.73
C GLN A 327 9.63 -41.48 -34.62
N GLU A 328 9.07 -41.79 -33.46
CA GLU A 328 8.22 -42.96 -33.24
C GLU A 328 7.00 -42.95 -34.15
N GLN A 329 6.31 -41.81 -34.26
CA GLN A 329 5.16 -41.66 -35.17
C GLN A 329 5.56 -41.84 -36.63
N ARG A 330 6.70 -41.29 -37.06
CA ARG A 330 7.23 -41.51 -38.41
C ARG A 330 7.51 -42.99 -38.67
N GLN A 331 8.22 -43.66 -37.75
CA GLN A 331 8.51 -45.09 -37.87
C GLN A 331 7.24 -45.94 -37.93
N GLN A 332 6.27 -45.67 -37.05
CA GLN A 332 4.97 -46.33 -37.07
C GLN A 332 4.22 -46.10 -38.39
N SER A 333 4.26 -44.89 -38.94
CA SER A 333 3.62 -44.58 -40.22
C SER A 333 4.27 -45.33 -41.39
N VAL A 334 5.60 -45.45 -41.41
CA VAL A 334 6.35 -46.23 -42.40
C VAL A 334 6.04 -47.72 -42.27
N ASN A 335 6.06 -48.25 -41.04
CA ASN A 335 5.72 -49.65 -40.77
C ASN A 335 4.29 -49.97 -41.23
N ARG A 336 3.31 -49.10 -40.92
CA ARG A 336 1.92 -49.24 -41.37
C ARG A 336 1.82 -49.20 -42.89
N ARG A 337 2.47 -48.25 -43.57
CA ARG A 337 2.47 -48.18 -45.04
C ARG A 337 3.07 -49.43 -45.67
N SER A 338 4.22 -49.90 -45.17
CA SER A 338 4.86 -51.13 -45.68
C SER A 338 4.05 -52.40 -45.43
N ALA A 339 3.22 -52.43 -44.39
CA ALA A 339 2.30 -53.55 -44.12
C ALA A 339 1.08 -53.52 -45.06
N VAL A 340 0.61 -52.32 -45.45
CA VAL A 340 -0.50 -52.15 -46.39
C VAL A 340 -0.07 -52.37 -47.85
N GLU A 341 1.14 -51.94 -48.23
CA GLU A 341 1.69 -52.13 -49.58
C GLU A 341 2.03 -53.60 -49.87
N ARG A 342 2.45 -54.35 -48.84
CA ARG A 342 2.57 -55.81 -48.91
C ARG A 342 1.18 -56.43 -48.71
N GLY A 343 0.31 -56.29 -49.70
CA GLY A 343 -0.96 -57.02 -49.72
C GLY A 343 -0.71 -58.51 -49.46
N SER A 344 -1.29 -59.06 -48.40
CA SER A 344 -1.20 -60.49 -48.10
C SER A 344 -2.36 -61.20 -48.77
N VAL A 345 -2.06 -62.15 -49.64
CA VAL A 345 -3.07 -63.07 -50.17
C VAL A 345 -3.31 -64.12 -49.09
N GLU A 346 -4.53 -64.20 -48.57
CA GLU A 346 -4.92 -65.22 -47.59
C GLU A 346 -5.03 -66.58 -48.28
N ASP A 347 -4.63 -67.67 -47.61
CA ASP A 347 -4.63 -69.03 -48.19
C ASP A 347 -6.02 -69.45 -48.72
N GLY A 348 -7.10 -68.90 -48.16
CA GLY A 348 -8.47 -69.09 -48.64
C GLY A 348 -8.75 -68.52 -50.04
N PHE A 349 -7.94 -67.57 -50.52
CA PHE A 349 -8.02 -67.04 -51.90
C PHE A 349 -7.71 -68.13 -52.93
N PHE A 350 -6.68 -68.94 -52.67
CA PHE A 350 -6.26 -70.00 -53.60
C PHE A 350 -7.28 -71.15 -53.66
N SER A 351 -8.01 -71.40 -52.57
CA SER A 351 -9.09 -72.39 -52.50
C SER A 351 -10.33 -72.02 -53.33
N GLN A 352 -10.43 -70.81 -53.85
CA GLN A 352 -11.54 -70.39 -54.73
C GLN A 352 -11.34 -70.87 -56.18
N PHE A 353 -10.10 -71.17 -56.58
CA PHE A 353 -9.77 -71.64 -57.91
C PHE A 353 -9.99 -73.15 -58.04
N ASN A 354 -10.43 -73.63 -59.21
CA ASN A 354 -10.71 -75.04 -59.51
C ASN A 354 -11.82 -75.70 -58.68
N THR A 355 -12.75 -74.91 -58.15
CA THR A 355 -13.91 -75.41 -57.37
C THR A 355 -15.06 -75.94 -58.24
N CYS A 356 -14.97 -75.81 -59.57
CA CYS A 356 -15.97 -76.30 -60.52
C CYS A 356 -15.30 -77.11 -61.64
N SER A 357 -15.91 -78.24 -62.02
CA SER A 357 -15.33 -79.25 -62.94
C SER A 357 -15.57 -78.97 -64.43
N ARG A 358 -15.66 -77.70 -64.84
CA ARG A 358 -15.87 -77.31 -66.25
C ARG A 358 -14.58 -76.92 -66.94
#